data_AF-A0A415JXF3-F1
#
_entry.id   AF-A0A415JXF3-F1
#
_cell.length_a   1.000
_cell.length_b   1.000
_cell.length_c   1.000
_cell.angle_alpha   90.00
_cell.angle_beta   90.00
_cell.angle_gamma   90.00
#
_symmetry.space_group_name_H-M   'P 1'
#
loop_
_entity.id
_entity.type
_entity.pdbx_description
1 polymer ?
#
loop_
_entity_poly.entity_id
_entity_poly.type
_entity_poly.pdbx_seq_one_letter_code
_entity_poly.pdbx_strand_id
1 'polypeptide(L)'
;MKKHGVGITDIISFIIGALGIIATIISAFVTLQNGFLILYVELLVLQTFLIGMWSYCLYVRKKVNDKVIEYEKKIENLNIEKQELKILLDDQGGRQQKRINEIYQSINSMIANQKNVSKLNNDFCTRVPYITDSSYHILDSLLTLQISDNELVNKEIYHAIDEFANGLFDTYKRYTANLLNYEVMIEEAYLRTKGVNINVAASIKLFNKPYYIKDSRNSVFLYTSFRDKHTYDKHEREIGDRIYSIDGNVDFVHCLIKDQFIMNNASKDSESYMNEHIDFDTYYNCAIVVAIKSKLADGSYKFLGYLCCDCLNKNAEIEIFDMQSAQILFALAQQYATFLETLAVNWESRVEEINDISQEFLQMIYSKFVNG
;
A
#
# COMPACT_ATOMS: atom_id res chain seq x y z
N MET A 1 -52.97 22.15 3.42
CA MET A 1 -53.41 22.77 4.70
C MET A 1 -54.87 23.23 4.60
N LYS A 2 -55.82 22.44 5.13
CA LYS A 2 -57.18 22.92 5.45
C LYS A 2 -57.28 23.01 6.97
N LYS A 3 -57.55 24.20 7.52
CA LYS A 3 -57.75 24.38 8.97
C LYS A 3 -58.93 23.51 9.42
N HIS A 4 -58.67 22.48 10.21
CA HIS A 4 -59.69 21.69 10.91
C HIS A 4 -59.94 22.27 12.29
N GLY A 5 -60.33 23.54 12.33
CA GLY A 5 -60.90 24.18 13.52
C GLY A 5 -62.41 24.03 13.54
N VAL A 6 -63.02 24.09 14.72
CA VAL A 6 -64.48 24.13 14.92
C VAL A 6 -65.08 25.14 13.95
N GLY A 7 -65.93 24.67 13.05
CA GLY A 7 -66.55 25.55 12.06
C GLY A 7 -67.56 26.46 12.74
N ILE A 8 -67.72 27.68 12.24
CA ILE A 8 -68.75 28.62 12.69
C ILE A 8 -70.14 27.95 12.72
N THR A 9 -70.38 26.99 11.82
CA THR A 9 -71.57 26.15 11.76
C THR A 9 -71.82 25.32 13.03
N ASP A 10 -70.77 24.75 13.63
CA ASP A 10 -70.91 23.90 14.83
C ASP A 10 -71.30 24.71 16.08
N ILE A 11 -70.78 25.95 16.17
CA ILE A 11 -71.10 26.89 17.25
C ILE A 11 -72.54 27.42 17.12
N ILE A 12 -72.97 27.71 15.88
CA ILE A 12 -74.33 28.19 15.59
C ILE A 12 -75.37 27.11 15.92
N SER A 13 -75.12 25.83 15.59
CA SER A 13 -76.02 24.74 15.93
C SER A 13 -76.22 24.56 17.44
N PHE A 14 -75.17 24.76 18.24
CA PHE A 14 -75.25 24.73 19.70
C PHE A 14 -76.11 25.88 20.27
N ILE A 15 -75.91 27.10 19.77
CA ILE A 15 -76.69 28.27 20.18
C ILE A 15 -78.17 28.09 19.86
N ILE A 16 -78.50 27.57 18.66
CA ILE A 16 -79.88 27.30 18.26
C ILE A 16 -80.51 26.22 19.16
N GLY A 17 -79.77 25.16 19.50
CA GLY A 17 -80.24 24.11 20.42
C GLY A 17 -80.52 24.64 21.83
N ALA A 18 -79.62 25.46 22.38
CA ALA A 18 -79.79 26.08 23.69
C ALA A 18 -80.96 27.08 23.73
N LEU A 19 -81.12 27.89 22.67
CA LEU A 19 -82.28 28.79 22.52
C LEU A 19 -83.59 28.02 22.41
N GLY A 20 -83.58 26.86 21.74
CA GLY A 20 -84.71 25.93 21.71
C GLY A 20 -85.14 25.47 23.10
N ILE A 21 -84.20 25.02 23.93
CA ILE A 21 -84.47 24.61 25.33
C ILE A 21 -85.12 25.75 26.12
N ILE A 22 -84.58 26.97 26.01
CA ILE A 22 -85.08 28.14 26.74
C ILE A 22 -86.50 28.49 26.28
N ALA A 23 -86.76 28.49 24.97
CA ALA A 23 -88.09 28.77 24.42
C ALA A 23 -89.12 27.71 24.85
N THR A 24 -88.71 26.44 24.89
CA THR A 24 -89.50 25.30 25.35
C THR A 24 -89.83 25.42 26.84
N ILE A 25 -88.88 25.80 27.70
CA ILE A 25 -89.12 26.06 29.13
C ILE A 25 -90.09 27.23 29.33
N ILE A 26 -89.89 28.36 28.62
CA ILE A 26 -90.76 29.53 28.72
C ILE A 26 -92.19 29.19 28.31
N SER A 27 -92.38 28.41 27.23
CA SER A 27 -93.72 28.01 26.79
C SER A 27 -94.41 27.05 27.75
N ALA A 28 -93.67 26.22 28.51
CA ALA A 28 -94.22 25.31 29.51
C ALA A 28 -94.78 26.02 30.76
N PHE A 29 -94.27 27.21 31.11
CA PHE A 29 -94.78 27.99 32.24
C PHE A 29 -95.99 28.87 31.90
N VAL A 30 -96.34 29.03 30.62
CA VAL A 30 -97.44 29.89 30.16
C VAL A 30 -98.77 29.11 30.01
N THR A 31 -98.76 27.78 29.88
CA THR A 31 -99.98 26.97 29.67
C THR A 31 -100.23 25.94 30.79
N LEU A 32 -101.17 26.23 31.68
CA LEU A 32 -101.62 25.38 32.81
C LEU A 32 -102.56 24.23 32.37
N GLN A 33 -102.08 23.29 31.53
CA GLN A 33 -102.78 22.01 31.29
C GLN A 33 -101.81 20.81 31.32
N ASN A 34 -102.10 19.83 32.20
CA ASN A 34 -101.23 18.70 32.56
C ASN A 34 -100.83 17.75 31.41
N GLY A 35 -101.51 17.79 30.24
CA GLY A 35 -101.18 16.94 29.09
C GLY A 35 -99.92 17.35 28.32
N PHE A 36 -99.50 18.62 28.41
CA PHE A 36 -98.30 19.13 27.72
C PHE A 36 -97.00 18.90 28.50
N LEU A 37 -97.08 18.71 29.83
CA LEU A 37 -95.91 18.55 30.70
C LEU A 37 -95.06 17.32 30.33
N ILE A 38 -95.70 16.21 29.95
CA ILE A 38 -95.02 14.96 29.58
C ILE A 38 -94.23 15.14 28.28
N LEU A 39 -94.85 15.75 27.26
CA LEU A 39 -94.21 16.08 25.98
C LEU A 39 -93.00 17.01 26.17
N TYR A 40 -93.09 17.96 27.11
CA TYR A 40 -91.99 18.87 27.44
C TYR A 40 -90.82 18.16 28.12
N VAL A 41 -91.08 17.27 29.08
CA VAL A 41 -90.04 16.48 29.74
C VAL A 41 -89.35 15.55 28.75
N GLU A 42 -90.10 14.90 27.86
CA GLU A 42 -89.53 14.05 26.80
C GLU A 42 -88.63 14.84 25.83
N LEU A 43 -89.06 16.03 25.39
CA LEU A 43 -88.27 16.93 24.55
C LEU A 43 -86.97 17.38 25.24
N LEU A 44 -87.04 17.69 26.53
CA LEU A 44 -85.90 18.15 27.31
C LEU A 44 -84.88 17.02 27.55
N VAL A 45 -85.36 15.80 27.80
CA VAL A 45 -84.52 14.59 27.89
C VAL A 45 -83.86 14.30 26.54
N LEU A 46 -84.61 14.37 25.44
CA LEU A 46 -84.07 14.15 24.09
C LEU A 46 -83.00 15.20 23.72
N GLN A 47 -83.23 16.47 24.04
CA GLN A 47 -82.26 17.54 23.79
C GLN A 47 -81.01 17.41 24.66
N THR A 48 -81.14 17.04 25.93
CA THR A 48 -80.00 16.79 26.82
C THR A 48 -79.17 15.60 26.30
N PHE A 49 -79.83 14.54 25.81
CA PHE A 49 -79.17 13.40 25.19
C PHE A 49 -78.41 13.78 23.90
N LEU A 50 -79.02 14.62 23.04
CA LEU A 50 -78.39 15.11 21.81
C LEU A 50 -77.14 15.98 22.09
N ILE A 51 -77.19 16.84 23.12
CA ILE A 51 -76.02 17.62 23.55
C ILE A 51 -74.91 16.68 24.05
N GLY A 52 -75.26 15.67 24.86
CA GLY A 52 -74.30 14.66 25.33
C GLY A 52 -73.64 13.88 24.19
N MET A 53 -74.42 13.45 23.19
CA MET A 53 -73.89 12.80 21.99
C MET A 53 -72.96 13.71 21.18
N TRP A 54 -73.32 14.99 21.03
CA TRP A 54 -72.50 15.96 20.30
C TRP A 54 -71.17 16.25 21.02
N SER A 55 -71.20 16.44 22.34
CA SER A 55 -69.98 16.60 23.16
C SER A 55 -69.07 15.37 23.08
N TYR A 56 -69.63 14.16 23.06
CA TYR A 56 -68.88 12.93 22.86
C TYR A 56 -68.24 12.86 21.46
N CYS A 57 -68.99 13.22 20.40
CA CYS A 57 -68.45 13.30 19.04
C CYS A 57 -67.30 14.32 18.92
N LEU A 58 -67.40 15.48 19.58
CA LEU A 58 -66.31 16.45 19.65
C LEU A 58 -65.08 15.91 20.39
N TYR A 59 -65.29 15.22 21.51
CA TYR A 59 -64.21 14.58 22.25
C TYR A 59 -63.48 13.52 21.41
N VAL A 60 -64.22 12.63 20.74
CA VAL A 60 -63.65 11.61 19.85
C VAL A 60 -62.90 12.26 18.70
N ARG A 61 -63.46 13.31 18.09
CA ARG A 61 -62.81 14.04 16.99
C ARG A 61 -61.50 14.70 17.43
N LYS A 62 -61.46 15.33 18.60
CA LYS A 62 -60.23 15.90 19.17
C LYS A 62 -59.18 14.81 19.41
N LYS A 63 -59.57 13.70 20.03
CA LYS A 63 -58.67 12.55 20.28
C LYS A 63 -58.10 11.96 18.99
N VAL A 64 -58.89 11.87 17.92
CA VAL A 64 -58.42 11.42 16.60
C VAL A 64 -57.46 12.44 15.99
N ASN A 65 -57.77 13.74 16.08
CA ASN A 65 -56.93 14.80 15.53
C ASN A 65 -55.57 14.90 16.24
N ASP A 66 -55.55 14.76 17.57
CA ASP A 66 -54.31 14.72 18.36
C ASP A 66 -53.42 13.54 17.95
N LYS A 67 -54.03 12.37 17.69
CA LYS A 67 -53.31 11.20 17.14
C LYS A 67 -52.79 11.42 15.72
N VAL A 68 -53.55 12.12 14.87
CA VAL A 68 -53.11 12.46 13.51
C VAL A 68 -51.86 13.34 13.58
N ILE A 69 -51.85 14.37 14.42
CA ILE A 69 -50.69 15.25 14.62
C ILE A 69 -49.48 14.45 15.15
N GLU A 70 -49.70 13.52 16.07
CA GLU A 70 -48.63 12.64 16.58
C GLU A 70 -48.02 11.78 15.46
N TYR A 71 -48.86 11.20 14.60
CA TYR A 71 -48.41 10.40 13.47
C TYR A 71 -47.71 11.23 12.39
N GLU A 72 -48.20 12.44 12.10
CA GLU A 72 -47.55 13.38 11.17
C GLU A 72 -46.13 13.72 11.65
N LYS A 73 -45.97 13.99 12.96
CA LYS A 73 -44.65 14.25 13.56
C LYS A 73 -43.72 13.02 13.51
N LYS A 74 -44.26 11.82 13.71
CA LYS A 74 -43.50 10.57 13.54
C LYS A 74 -43.04 10.36 12.10
N ILE A 75 -43.89 10.64 11.12
CA ILE A 75 -43.56 10.55 9.70
C ILE A 75 -42.47 11.57 9.32
N GLU A 76 -42.56 12.79 9.84
CA GLU A 76 -41.54 13.83 9.63
C GLU A 76 -40.18 13.39 10.17
N ASN A 77 -40.12 12.89 11.41
CA ASN A 77 -38.88 12.39 12.01
C ASN A 77 -38.28 11.22 11.22
N LEU A 78 -39.10 10.25 10.80
CA LEU A 78 -38.64 9.12 9.97
C LEU A 78 -38.11 9.57 8.61
N ASN A 79 -38.66 10.63 8.03
CA ASN A 79 -38.15 11.19 6.78
C ASN A 79 -36.80 11.89 6.96
N ILE A 80 -36.57 12.56 8.10
CA ILE A 80 -35.27 13.15 8.44
C ILE A 80 -34.22 12.03 8.61
N GLU A 81 -34.52 11.00 9.40
CA GLU A 81 -33.62 9.86 9.61
C GLU A 81 -33.28 9.14 8.29
N LYS A 82 -34.27 8.97 7.41
CA LYS A 82 -34.07 8.43 6.06
C LYS A 82 -33.13 9.29 5.21
N GLN A 83 -33.20 10.62 5.32
CA GLN A 83 -32.29 11.52 4.60
C GLN A 83 -30.86 11.43 5.15
N GLU A 84 -30.70 11.39 6.48
CA GLU A 84 -29.40 11.23 7.13
C GLU A 84 -28.72 9.90 6.73
N LEU A 85 -29.47 8.80 6.76
CA LEU A 85 -28.98 7.49 6.31
C LEU A 85 -28.55 7.50 4.84
N LYS A 86 -29.27 8.22 3.98
CA LYS A 86 -28.91 8.35 2.56
C LYS A 86 -27.60 9.11 2.37
N ILE A 87 -27.40 10.20 3.11
CA ILE A 87 -26.14 10.98 3.09
C ILE A 87 -24.96 10.12 3.55
N LEU A 88 -25.13 9.32 4.62
CA LEU A 88 -24.09 8.41 5.11
C LEU A 88 -23.73 7.32 4.10
N LEU A 89 -24.73 6.76 3.39
CA LEU A 89 -24.52 5.78 2.33
C LEU A 89 -23.77 6.39 1.13
N ASP A 90 -24.15 7.59 0.70
CA ASP A 90 -23.49 8.28 -0.42
C ASP A 90 -22.04 8.66 -0.07
N ASP A 91 -21.78 9.09 1.19
CA ASP A 91 -20.44 9.41 1.67
C ASP A 91 -19.55 8.16 1.85
N GLN A 92 -20.12 7.03 2.30
CA GLN A 92 -19.40 5.74 2.30
C GLN A 92 -19.07 5.27 0.87
N GLY A 93 -20.01 5.40 -0.07
CA GLY A 93 -19.80 5.08 -1.48
C GLY A 93 -18.71 5.94 -2.12
N GLY A 94 -18.71 7.25 -1.84
CA GLY A 94 -17.68 8.18 -2.30
C GLY A 94 -16.29 7.87 -1.74
N ARG A 95 -16.20 7.54 -0.43
CA ARG A 95 -14.95 7.13 0.22
C ARG A 95 -14.41 5.81 -0.33
N GLN A 96 -15.29 4.82 -0.58
CA GLN A 96 -14.89 3.57 -1.22
C GLN A 96 -14.40 3.79 -2.66
N GLN A 97 -15.09 4.61 -3.45
CA GLN A 97 -14.66 4.92 -4.82
C GLN A 97 -13.30 5.63 -4.85
N LYS A 98 -13.06 6.58 -3.93
CA LYS A 98 -11.76 7.24 -3.78
C LYS A 98 -10.65 6.24 -3.47
N ARG A 99 -10.88 5.34 -2.50
CA ARG A 99 -9.93 4.29 -2.12
C ARG A 99 -9.64 3.33 -3.30
N ILE A 100 -10.67 2.93 -4.04
CA ILE A 100 -10.51 2.09 -5.24
C ILE A 100 -9.64 2.81 -6.29
N ASN A 101 -9.89 4.10 -6.53
CA ASN A 101 -9.08 4.89 -7.46
C ASN A 101 -7.61 5.00 -7.02
N GLU A 102 -7.34 5.20 -5.73
CA GLU A 102 -5.98 5.22 -5.17
C GLU A 102 -5.26 3.87 -5.33
N ILE A 103 -5.97 2.76 -5.13
CA ILE A 103 -5.46 1.39 -5.37
C ILE A 103 -5.14 1.21 -6.86
N TYR A 104 -6.05 1.60 -7.77
CA TYR A 104 -5.81 1.53 -9.22
C TYR A 104 -4.59 2.35 -9.65
N GLN A 105 -4.41 3.55 -9.12
CA GLN A 105 -3.23 4.37 -9.38
C GLN A 105 -1.95 3.69 -8.90
N SER A 106 -1.98 3.09 -7.71
CA SER A 106 -0.83 2.35 -7.15
C SER A 106 -0.48 1.13 -8.00
N ILE A 107 -1.46 0.34 -8.42
CA ILE A 107 -1.26 -0.81 -9.32
C ILE A 107 -0.68 -0.35 -10.68
N ASN A 108 -1.20 0.72 -11.27
CA ASN A 108 -0.69 1.26 -12.52
C ASN A 108 0.77 1.72 -12.39
N SER A 109 1.14 2.29 -11.24
CA SER A 109 2.53 2.66 -10.93
C SER A 109 3.43 1.43 -10.88
N MET A 110 3.02 0.36 -10.18
CA MET A 110 3.75 -0.91 -10.12
C MET A 110 3.98 -1.50 -11.52
N ILE A 111 2.93 -1.57 -12.34
CA ILE A 111 3.01 -2.09 -13.72
C ILE A 111 3.98 -1.24 -14.57
N ALA A 112 3.92 0.08 -14.44
CA ALA A 112 4.80 0.97 -15.19
C ALA A 112 6.28 0.79 -14.80
N ASN A 113 6.57 0.65 -13.51
CA ASN A 113 7.93 0.43 -13.01
C ASN A 113 8.45 -0.96 -13.38
N GLN A 114 7.62 -2.01 -13.31
CA GLN A 114 8.01 -3.34 -13.80
C GLN A 114 8.36 -3.32 -15.29
N LYS A 115 7.60 -2.58 -16.11
CA LYS A 115 7.95 -2.38 -17.53
C LYS A 115 9.28 -1.65 -17.70
N ASN A 116 9.60 -0.69 -16.84
CA ASN A 116 10.88 0.01 -16.89
C ASN A 116 12.04 -0.91 -16.49
N VAL A 117 11.86 -1.79 -15.50
CA VAL A 117 12.84 -2.86 -15.20
C VAL A 117 13.08 -3.73 -16.44
N SER A 118 12.01 -4.16 -17.14
CA SER A 118 12.16 -4.91 -18.39
C SER A 118 12.91 -4.12 -19.48
N LYS A 119 12.73 -2.79 -19.57
CA LYS A 119 13.48 -1.95 -20.50
C LYS A 119 14.96 -1.86 -20.14
N LEU A 120 15.31 -1.81 -18.85
CA LEU A 120 16.71 -1.86 -18.42
C LEU A 120 17.39 -3.15 -18.92
N ASN A 121 16.68 -4.28 -18.89
CA ASN A 121 17.21 -5.54 -19.45
C ASN A 121 17.45 -5.44 -20.95
N ASN A 122 16.59 -4.76 -21.71
CA ASN A 122 16.80 -4.58 -23.15
C ASN A 122 18.00 -3.64 -23.42
N ASP A 123 18.10 -2.52 -22.69
CA ASP A 123 19.26 -1.63 -22.78
C ASP A 123 20.56 -2.37 -22.44
N PHE A 124 20.52 -3.23 -21.42
CA PHE A 124 21.62 -4.10 -21.05
C PHE A 124 22.02 -5.05 -22.19
N CYS A 125 21.06 -5.75 -22.80
CA CYS A 125 21.28 -6.66 -23.92
C CYS A 125 21.90 -5.98 -25.15
N THR A 126 21.74 -4.66 -25.31
CA THR A 126 22.37 -3.91 -26.42
C THR A 126 23.74 -3.35 -26.06
N ARG A 127 23.93 -2.94 -24.80
CA ARG A 127 25.14 -2.23 -24.36
C ARG A 127 26.33 -3.15 -24.10
N VAL A 128 26.09 -4.35 -23.57
CA VAL A 128 27.18 -5.31 -23.31
C VAL A 128 27.85 -5.75 -24.62
N PRO A 129 27.12 -6.16 -25.68
CA PRO A 129 27.73 -6.47 -26.97
C PRO A 129 28.56 -5.31 -27.51
N TYR A 130 28.08 -4.06 -27.41
CA TYR A 130 28.84 -2.89 -27.86
C TYR A 130 30.18 -2.70 -27.13
N ILE A 131 30.18 -2.87 -25.80
CA ILE A 131 31.40 -2.79 -24.98
C ILE A 131 32.35 -3.94 -25.35
N THR A 132 31.81 -5.14 -25.52
CA THR A 132 32.55 -6.34 -25.91
C THR A 132 33.15 -6.22 -27.31
N ASP A 133 32.40 -5.71 -28.30
CA ASP A 133 32.87 -5.48 -29.67
C ASP A 133 33.95 -4.41 -29.72
N SER A 134 33.78 -3.32 -28.95
CA SER A 134 34.79 -2.25 -28.86
C SER A 134 36.10 -2.79 -28.29
N SER A 135 36.04 -3.65 -27.27
CA SER A 135 37.21 -4.32 -26.70
C SER A 135 37.86 -5.30 -27.69
N TYR A 136 37.07 -6.08 -28.45
CA TYR A 136 37.60 -6.97 -29.50
C TYR A 136 38.31 -6.19 -30.61
N HIS A 137 37.75 -5.06 -31.04
CA HIS A 137 38.36 -4.24 -32.08
C HIS A 137 39.73 -3.70 -31.67
N ILE A 138 39.90 -3.28 -30.40
CA ILE A 138 41.17 -2.78 -29.88
C ILE A 138 42.23 -3.90 -29.89
N LEU A 139 41.88 -5.10 -29.43
CA LEU A 139 42.80 -6.25 -29.43
C LEU A 139 43.19 -6.71 -30.82
N ASP A 140 42.22 -6.82 -31.72
CA ASP A 140 42.49 -7.24 -33.10
C ASP A 140 43.39 -6.22 -33.80
N SER A 141 43.20 -4.93 -33.53
CA SER A 141 44.08 -3.85 -34.00
C SER A 141 45.50 -3.97 -33.42
N LEU A 142 45.65 -4.31 -32.14
CA LEU A 142 46.96 -4.49 -31.49
C LEU A 142 47.70 -5.76 -31.95
N LEU A 143 46.96 -6.85 -32.25
CA LEU A 143 47.52 -8.11 -32.76
C LEU A 143 47.89 -8.06 -34.25
N THR A 144 47.18 -7.25 -35.04
CA THR A 144 47.47 -7.06 -36.47
C THR A 144 48.63 -6.08 -36.73
N LEU A 145 48.89 -5.15 -35.81
CA LEU A 145 50.08 -4.33 -35.84
C LEU A 145 51.29 -5.20 -35.44
N GLN A 146 52.22 -5.45 -36.38
CA GLN A 146 53.50 -6.14 -36.11
C GLN A 146 54.44 -5.25 -35.29
N ILE A 147 54.03 -4.86 -34.09
CA ILE A 147 54.80 -4.03 -33.18
C ILE A 147 55.85 -4.93 -32.51
N SER A 148 57.13 -4.61 -32.69
CA SER A 148 58.26 -5.35 -32.11
C SER A 148 58.55 -4.99 -30.66
N ASP A 149 57.90 -3.96 -30.13
CA ASP A 149 58.05 -3.46 -28.76
C ASP A 149 57.00 -4.08 -27.83
N ASN A 150 57.39 -5.19 -27.19
CA ASN A 150 56.54 -5.92 -26.24
C ASN A 150 56.10 -5.06 -25.04
N GLU A 151 56.86 -4.03 -24.66
CA GLU A 151 56.52 -3.19 -23.51
C GLU A 151 55.35 -2.25 -23.85
N LEU A 152 55.39 -1.65 -25.04
CA LEU A 152 54.29 -0.83 -25.56
C LEU A 152 53.02 -1.66 -25.76
N VAL A 153 53.14 -2.86 -26.33
CA VAL A 153 52.00 -3.78 -26.54
C VAL A 153 51.35 -4.16 -25.21
N ASN A 154 52.14 -4.54 -24.21
CA ASN A 154 51.62 -4.88 -22.88
C ASN A 154 50.90 -3.69 -22.23
N LYS A 155 51.44 -2.47 -22.37
CA LYS A 155 50.81 -1.25 -21.83
C LYS A 155 49.43 -0.99 -22.45
N GLU A 156 49.32 -1.11 -23.78
CA GLU A 156 48.05 -0.92 -24.48
C GLU A 156 47.04 -2.03 -24.15
N ILE A 157 47.51 -3.27 -23.98
CA ILE A 157 46.70 -4.38 -23.49
C ILE A 157 46.10 -4.09 -22.11
N TYR A 158 46.92 -3.65 -21.15
CA TYR A 158 46.43 -3.30 -19.81
C TYR A 158 45.45 -2.11 -19.85
N HIS A 159 45.70 -1.12 -20.70
CA HIS A 159 44.78 0.00 -20.90
C HIS A 159 43.42 -0.48 -21.44
N ALA A 160 43.41 -1.34 -22.46
CA ALA A 160 42.19 -1.90 -23.02
C ALA A 160 41.40 -2.75 -22.02
N ILE A 161 42.07 -3.52 -21.16
CA ILE A 161 41.44 -4.27 -20.08
C ILE A 161 40.80 -3.31 -19.07
N ASP A 162 41.48 -2.24 -18.65
CA ASP A 162 40.90 -1.29 -17.70
C ASP A 162 39.72 -0.52 -18.31
N GLU A 163 39.79 -0.11 -19.58
CA GLU A 163 38.65 0.50 -20.29
C GLU A 163 37.44 -0.45 -20.34
N PHE A 164 37.69 -1.73 -20.63
CA PHE A 164 36.64 -2.75 -20.62
C PHE A 164 36.04 -2.93 -19.21
N ALA A 165 36.89 -3.05 -18.19
CA ALA A 165 36.48 -3.15 -16.79
C ALA A 165 35.64 -1.93 -16.36
N ASN A 166 36.06 -0.71 -16.76
CA ASN A 166 35.34 0.53 -16.50
C ASN A 166 33.98 0.55 -17.21
N GLY A 167 33.90 0.12 -18.46
CA GLY A 167 32.65 0.02 -19.22
C GLY A 167 31.64 -0.96 -18.59
N LEU A 168 32.11 -2.12 -18.15
CA LEU A 168 31.28 -3.10 -17.42
C LEU A 168 30.85 -2.53 -16.06
N PHE A 169 31.76 -1.91 -15.31
CA PHE A 169 31.47 -1.32 -14.00
C PHE A 169 30.46 -0.15 -14.09
N ASP A 170 30.55 0.69 -15.10
CA ASP A 170 29.58 1.76 -15.35
C ASP A 170 28.20 1.22 -15.72
N THR A 171 28.17 0.12 -16.47
CA THR A 171 26.92 -0.60 -16.78
C THR A 171 26.33 -1.21 -15.51
N TYR A 172 27.15 -1.85 -14.68
CA TYR A 172 26.80 -2.34 -13.34
C TYR A 172 26.17 -1.23 -12.48
N LYS A 173 26.85 -0.09 -12.31
CA LYS A 173 26.34 1.03 -11.51
C LYS A 173 25.00 1.54 -12.02
N ARG A 174 24.89 1.79 -13.34
CA ARG A 174 23.67 2.36 -13.93
C ARG A 174 22.48 1.42 -13.78
N TYR A 175 22.66 0.15 -14.10
CA TYR A 175 21.60 -0.85 -13.97
C TYR A 175 21.16 -0.98 -12.52
N THR A 176 22.12 -1.15 -11.60
CA THR A 176 21.86 -1.34 -10.18
C THR A 176 21.11 -0.16 -9.56
N ALA A 177 21.53 1.08 -9.87
CA ALA A 177 20.87 2.29 -9.41
C ALA A 177 19.39 2.35 -9.83
N ASN A 178 19.12 2.07 -11.10
CA ASN A 178 17.77 2.12 -11.63
C ASN A 178 16.90 0.98 -11.08
N LEU A 179 17.47 -0.23 -10.94
CA LEU A 179 16.77 -1.36 -10.33
C LEU A 179 16.29 -1.04 -8.92
N LEU A 180 17.18 -0.53 -8.06
CA LEU A 180 16.81 -0.18 -6.67
C LEU A 180 15.76 0.93 -6.61
N ASN A 181 15.88 1.96 -7.46
CA ASN A 181 14.88 3.03 -7.52
C ASN A 181 13.50 2.47 -7.90
N TYR A 182 13.44 1.57 -8.89
CA TYR A 182 12.17 0.94 -9.26
C TYR A 182 11.64 0.03 -8.17
N GLU A 183 12.51 -0.69 -7.46
CA GLU A 183 12.08 -1.55 -6.36
C GLU A 183 11.42 -0.75 -5.23
N VAL A 184 12.07 0.31 -4.77
CA VAL A 184 11.49 1.22 -3.75
C VAL A 184 10.11 1.71 -4.21
N MET A 185 9.99 2.15 -5.46
CA MET A 185 8.71 2.64 -5.97
C MET A 185 7.63 1.55 -6.05
N ILE A 186 8.00 0.30 -6.39
CA ILE A 186 7.07 -0.83 -6.46
C ILE A 186 6.59 -1.19 -5.06
N GLU A 187 7.51 -1.34 -4.10
CA GLU A 187 7.17 -1.70 -2.72
C GLU A 187 6.32 -0.64 -2.03
N GLU A 188 6.69 0.64 -2.14
CA GLU A 188 5.86 1.72 -1.57
C GLU A 188 4.47 1.77 -2.21
N ALA A 189 4.37 1.51 -3.53
CA ALA A 189 3.07 1.43 -4.19
C ALA A 189 2.26 0.24 -3.68
N TYR A 190 2.89 -0.92 -3.48
CA TYR A 190 2.24 -2.10 -2.90
C TYR A 190 1.74 -1.84 -1.49
N LEU A 191 2.57 -1.27 -0.61
CA LEU A 191 2.19 -0.91 0.76
C LEU A 191 1.00 0.08 0.77
N ARG A 192 0.98 1.04 -0.15
CA ARG A 192 -0.17 1.96 -0.30
C ARG A 192 -1.46 1.24 -0.64
N THR A 193 -1.44 0.14 -1.41
CA THR A 193 -2.65 -0.67 -1.66
C THR A 193 -3.22 -1.29 -0.38
N LYS A 194 -2.36 -1.60 0.59
CA LYS A 194 -2.73 -2.09 1.92
C LYS A 194 -3.14 -0.97 2.89
N GLY A 195 -3.07 0.29 2.46
CA GLY A 195 -3.32 1.45 3.33
C GLY A 195 -2.15 1.81 4.24
N VAL A 196 -0.96 1.26 3.98
CA VAL A 196 0.27 1.57 4.70
C VAL A 196 1.04 2.62 3.89
N ASN A 197 1.33 3.77 4.51
CA ASN A 197 2.09 4.85 3.88
C ASN A 197 3.41 5.04 4.62
N ILE A 198 4.40 4.20 4.30
CA ILE A 198 5.75 4.19 4.86
C ILE A 198 6.74 4.22 3.71
N ASN A 199 7.82 4.98 3.88
CA ASN A 199 8.93 4.97 2.94
C ASN A 199 9.83 3.77 3.20
N VAL A 200 10.21 3.07 2.13
CA VAL A 200 11.14 1.94 2.21
C VAL A 200 12.50 2.35 1.67
N ALA A 201 13.54 1.65 2.10
CA ALA A 201 14.89 1.75 1.54
C ALA A 201 15.25 0.41 0.91
N ALA A 202 16.05 0.44 -0.15
CA ALA A 202 16.57 -0.77 -0.78
C ALA A 202 18.09 -0.72 -0.87
N SER A 203 18.73 -1.85 -0.62
CA SER A 203 20.18 -1.98 -0.70
C SER A 203 20.61 -3.33 -1.26
N ILE A 204 21.79 -3.34 -1.89
CA ILE A 204 22.44 -4.54 -2.36
C ILE A 204 23.70 -4.78 -1.54
N LYS A 205 23.79 -5.99 -0.99
CA LYS A 205 24.99 -6.47 -0.29
C LYS A 205 25.59 -7.60 -1.12
N LEU A 206 26.75 -7.38 -1.73
CA LEU A 206 27.41 -8.40 -2.55
C LEU A 206 28.45 -9.15 -1.74
N PHE A 207 28.67 -10.41 -2.10
CA PHE A 207 29.87 -11.11 -1.68
C PHE A 207 31.10 -10.57 -2.43
N ASN A 208 32.26 -10.64 -1.81
CA ASN A 208 33.53 -10.32 -2.47
C ASN A 208 33.87 -11.32 -3.59
N LYS A 209 33.34 -12.55 -3.52
CA LYS A 209 33.43 -13.60 -4.53
C LYS A 209 32.20 -14.50 -4.48
N PRO A 210 31.91 -15.30 -5.52
CA PRO A 210 30.79 -16.23 -5.49
C PRO A 210 30.90 -17.21 -4.30
N TYR A 211 29.78 -17.48 -3.65
CA TYR A 211 29.69 -18.43 -2.55
C TYR A 211 28.89 -19.67 -2.97
N TYR A 212 29.42 -20.85 -2.70
CA TYR A 212 28.73 -22.13 -2.85
C TYR A 212 28.48 -22.74 -1.47
N ILE A 213 27.35 -23.44 -1.26
CA ILE A 213 26.99 -24.01 0.06
C ILE A 213 28.05 -24.95 0.64
N LYS A 214 28.88 -25.55 -0.23
CA LYS A 214 29.99 -26.45 0.10
C LYS A 214 31.22 -25.70 0.60
N ASP A 215 31.30 -24.39 0.39
CA ASP A 215 32.39 -23.54 0.86
C ASP A 215 32.23 -23.21 2.35
N SER A 216 33.34 -22.85 3.00
CA SER A 216 33.29 -22.27 4.33
C SER A 216 32.68 -20.87 4.27
N ARG A 217 31.70 -20.56 5.14
CA ARG A 217 31.10 -19.22 5.24
C ARG A 217 32.12 -18.12 5.55
N ASN A 218 33.19 -18.46 6.27
CA ASN A 218 34.29 -17.54 6.57
C ASN A 218 35.20 -17.25 5.36
N SER A 219 34.98 -17.93 4.24
CA SER A 219 35.77 -17.70 3.02
C SER A 219 35.29 -16.50 2.21
N VAL A 220 34.12 -15.95 2.54
CA VAL A 220 33.51 -14.79 1.88
C VAL A 220 33.13 -13.75 2.91
N PHE A 221 33.04 -12.50 2.47
CA PHE A 221 32.49 -11.41 3.25
C PHE A 221 31.53 -10.59 2.41
N LEU A 222 30.67 -9.83 3.08
CA LEU A 222 29.64 -9.01 2.47
C LEU A 222 29.98 -7.53 2.59
N TYR A 223 29.69 -6.77 1.56
CA TYR A 223 29.78 -5.30 1.61
C TYR A 223 28.56 -4.71 0.93
N THR A 224 28.11 -3.54 1.41
CA THR A 224 27.01 -2.82 0.76
C THR A 224 27.52 -2.18 -0.53
N SER A 225 27.21 -2.80 -1.66
CA SER A 225 27.70 -2.38 -2.97
C SER A 225 26.85 -1.28 -3.60
N PHE A 226 25.58 -1.17 -3.20
CA PHE A 226 24.68 -0.14 -3.68
C PHE A 226 23.55 0.14 -2.69
N ARG A 227 23.06 1.38 -2.71
CA ARG A 227 21.93 1.87 -1.91
C ARG A 227 21.05 2.72 -2.79
N ASP A 228 19.75 2.71 -2.56
CA ASP A 228 18.89 3.69 -3.23
C ASP A 228 19.34 5.11 -2.83
N LYS A 229 19.40 5.98 -3.83
CA LYS A 229 19.99 7.31 -3.66
C LYS A 229 19.16 8.19 -2.70
N HIS A 230 17.84 8.01 -2.72
CA HIS A 230 16.93 8.91 -2.04
C HIS A 230 17.00 8.77 -0.52
N THR A 231 17.08 7.55 -0.01
CA THR A 231 17.20 7.30 1.43
C THR A 231 18.62 7.55 1.94
N TYR A 232 19.63 7.29 1.11
CA TYR A 232 21.03 7.55 1.42
C TYR A 232 21.32 9.05 1.63
N ASP A 233 20.91 9.90 0.68
CA ASP A 233 21.18 11.35 0.74
C ASP A 233 20.52 12.01 1.98
N LYS A 234 19.44 11.43 2.50
CA LYS A 234 18.73 11.93 3.70
C LYS A 234 19.29 11.44 5.03
N HIS A 235 20.31 10.58 5.04
CA HIS A 235 20.88 9.98 6.25
C HIS A 235 19.83 9.22 7.10
N GLU A 236 18.77 8.72 6.46
CA GLU A 236 17.67 8.01 7.13
C GLU A 236 18.05 6.55 7.45
N ARG A 237 19.29 6.13 7.13
CA ARG A 237 19.82 4.77 7.31
C ARG A 237 21.29 4.76 7.73
N GLU A 238 21.73 3.64 8.29
CA GLU A 238 23.12 3.35 8.66
C GLU A 238 24.05 3.61 7.47
N ILE A 239 25.08 4.45 7.63
CA ILE A 239 26.17 4.63 6.65
C ILE A 239 27.16 3.49 6.85
N GLY A 240 27.07 2.49 5.97
CA GLY A 240 27.75 1.21 6.12
C GLY A 240 29.03 1.19 5.31
N ASP A 241 30.10 1.70 5.89
CA ASP A 241 31.48 1.37 5.48
C ASP A 241 31.94 0.02 6.07
N ARG A 242 31.01 -0.69 6.72
CA ARG A 242 31.28 -1.95 7.42
C ARG A 242 31.18 -3.14 6.47
N ILE A 243 32.13 -4.05 6.61
CA ILE A 243 32.09 -5.39 6.07
C ILE A 243 31.26 -6.26 7.03
N TYR A 244 30.37 -7.08 6.48
CA TYR A 244 29.49 -7.97 7.24
C TYR A 244 29.92 -9.43 7.07
N SER A 245 29.68 -10.24 8.10
CA SER A 245 29.77 -11.70 8.00
C SER A 245 28.40 -12.32 7.76
N ILE A 246 28.37 -13.52 7.17
CA ILE A 246 27.11 -14.28 7.04
C ILE A 246 26.60 -14.65 8.44
N ASP A 247 27.45 -15.23 9.29
CA ASP A 247 27.03 -15.83 10.55
C ASP A 247 26.63 -14.80 11.62
N GLY A 248 27.04 -13.54 11.48
CA GLY A 248 26.61 -12.45 12.35
C GLY A 248 25.20 -11.91 12.06
N ASN A 249 24.55 -12.33 10.97
CA ASN A 249 23.26 -11.82 10.54
C ASN A 249 22.29 -12.98 10.26
N VAL A 250 21.21 -13.08 11.04
CA VAL A 250 20.29 -14.24 11.00
C VAL A 250 19.56 -14.36 9.66
N ASP A 251 19.24 -13.23 9.04
CA ASP A 251 18.59 -13.14 7.74
C ASP A 251 19.48 -13.69 6.62
N PHE A 252 20.77 -13.38 6.62
CA PHE A 252 21.73 -13.93 5.65
C PHE A 252 21.86 -15.43 5.76
N VAL A 253 21.98 -15.97 6.99
CA VAL A 253 22.01 -17.42 7.24
C VAL A 253 20.72 -18.07 6.75
N HIS A 254 19.57 -17.47 7.05
CA HIS A 254 18.26 -18.00 6.64
C HIS A 254 18.13 -18.08 5.11
N CYS A 255 18.55 -17.04 4.41
CA CYS A 255 18.49 -16.93 2.95
C CYS A 255 19.47 -17.86 2.20
N LEU A 256 20.38 -18.54 2.90
CA LEU A 256 21.15 -19.65 2.29
C LEU A 256 20.32 -20.91 2.10
N ILE A 257 19.22 -21.06 2.86
CA ILE A 257 18.36 -22.25 2.86
C ILE A 257 17.00 -21.95 2.25
N LYS A 258 16.45 -20.77 2.53
CA LYS A 258 15.16 -20.30 2.04
C LYS A 258 15.35 -19.18 1.02
N ASP A 259 14.35 -18.95 0.18
CA ASP A 259 14.43 -17.94 -0.87
C ASP A 259 14.37 -16.51 -0.34
N GLN A 260 13.71 -16.33 0.81
CA GLN A 260 13.36 -15.04 1.37
C GLN A 260 13.24 -15.11 2.89
N PHE A 261 13.55 -14.00 3.53
CA PHE A 261 13.37 -13.75 4.95
C PHE A 261 12.55 -12.48 5.13
N ILE A 262 11.56 -12.52 6.02
CA ILE A 262 10.69 -11.39 6.34
C ILE A 262 10.73 -11.21 7.85
N MET A 263 10.97 -9.99 8.29
CA MET A 263 10.91 -9.58 9.68
C MET A 263 10.12 -8.29 9.79
N ASN A 264 9.20 -8.23 10.74
CA ASN A 264 8.45 -7.02 11.08
C ASN A 264 8.68 -6.71 12.56
N ASN A 265 8.91 -5.43 12.86
CA ASN A 265 9.00 -4.90 14.22
C ASN A 265 10.08 -5.58 15.09
N ALA A 266 11.24 -5.91 14.50
CA ALA A 266 12.40 -6.37 15.25
C ALA A 266 12.95 -5.28 16.18
N SER A 267 13.53 -5.70 17.28
CA SER A 267 14.24 -4.83 18.23
C SER A 267 15.62 -5.40 18.49
N LYS A 268 16.56 -4.58 18.95
CA LYS A 268 17.89 -5.06 19.37
C LYS A 268 17.85 -6.15 20.46
N ASP A 269 16.76 -6.19 21.23
CA ASP A 269 16.54 -7.16 22.31
C ASP A 269 15.76 -8.40 21.82
N SER A 270 15.47 -8.51 20.52
CA SER A 270 14.74 -9.64 19.95
C SER A 270 15.62 -10.90 19.92
N GLU A 271 15.25 -11.91 20.70
CA GLU A 271 15.93 -13.23 20.68
C GLU A 271 15.90 -13.90 19.29
N SER A 272 14.93 -13.54 18.47
CA SER A 272 14.71 -14.10 17.12
C SER A 272 15.38 -13.33 15.98
N TYR A 273 16.01 -12.18 16.26
CA TYR A 273 16.65 -11.37 15.22
C TYR A 273 18.02 -10.86 15.67
N MET A 274 19.06 -11.44 15.08
CA MET A 274 20.45 -11.04 15.30
C MET A 274 20.99 -10.32 14.08
N ASN A 275 21.59 -9.16 14.30
CA ASN A 275 22.24 -8.34 13.29
C ASN A 275 23.56 -7.81 13.85
N GLU A 276 24.62 -7.78 13.04
CA GLU A 276 25.95 -7.28 13.48
C GLU A 276 25.93 -5.79 13.82
N HIS A 277 24.96 -5.05 13.27
CA HIS A 277 24.75 -3.66 13.62
C HIS A 277 23.83 -3.54 14.85
N ILE A 278 24.44 -3.34 16.02
CA ILE A 278 23.73 -3.33 17.32
C ILE A 278 22.57 -2.31 17.38
N ASP A 279 22.71 -1.16 16.70
CA ASP A 279 21.70 -0.09 16.73
C ASP A 279 20.81 -0.08 15.46
N PHE A 280 20.66 -1.22 14.79
CA PHE A 280 19.88 -1.31 13.53
C PHE A 280 18.45 -0.79 13.69
N ASP A 281 17.82 -1.05 14.84
CA ASP A 281 16.44 -0.70 15.17
C ASP A 281 16.17 0.81 15.26
N THR A 282 17.23 1.63 15.28
CA THR A 282 17.16 3.09 15.14
C THR A 282 16.86 3.51 13.70
N TYR A 283 17.26 2.69 12.72
CA TYR A 283 17.21 3.00 11.29
C TYR A 283 16.13 2.19 10.57
N TYR A 284 15.93 0.93 10.96
CA TYR A 284 14.91 0.04 10.43
C TYR A 284 14.55 -1.04 11.45
N ASN A 285 13.29 -1.45 11.48
CA ASN A 285 12.84 -2.57 12.31
C ASN A 285 11.97 -3.57 11.53
N CYS A 286 11.64 -3.26 10.28
CA CYS A 286 11.05 -4.19 9.35
C CYS A 286 12.03 -4.41 8.20
N ALA A 287 12.23 -5.66 7.79
CA ALA A 287 13.16 -6.02 6.72
C ALA A 287 12.64 -7.20 5.90
N ILE A 288 12.89 -7.14 4.60
CA ILE A 288 12.85 -8.27 3.68
C ILE A 288 14.25 -8.46 3.14
N VAL A 289 14.73 -9.70 3.19
CA VAL A 289 16.02 -10.08 2.59
C VAL A 289 15.78 -11.23 1.65
N VAL A 290 16.33 -11.15 0.45
CA VAL A 290 16.30 -12.23 -0.54
C VAL A 290 17.71 -12.50 -1.07
N ALA A 291 18.00 -13.77 -1.33
CA ALA A 291 19.28 -14.16 -1.89
C ALA A 291 19.36 -13.82 -3.39
N ILE A 292 20.44 -13.17 -3.80
CA ILE A 292 20.84 -13.05 -5.19
C ILE A 292 21.62 -14.33 -5.53
N LYS A 293 20.97 -15.27 -6.21
CA LYS A 293 21.53 -16.59 -6.49
C LYS A 293 21.14 -17.07 -7.89
N SER A 294 22.04 -17.83 -8.51
CA SER A 294 21.84 -18.51 -9.78
C SER A 294 21.86 -20.02 -9.57
N LYS A 295 21.04 -20.75 -10.33
CA LYS A 295 20.98 -22.22 -10.28
C LYS A 295 21.97 -22.80 -11.28
N LEU A 296 22.84 -23.69 -10.83
CA LEU A 296 23.82 -24.38 -11.64
C LEU A 296 23.22 -25.62 -12.32
N ALA A 297 23.93 -26.15 -13.33
CA ALA A 297 23.51 -27.32 -14.08
C ALA A 297 23.38 -28.59 -13.21
N ASP A 298 24.19 -28.70 -12.15
CA ASP A 298 24.12 -29.80 -11.17
C ASP A 298 22.96 -29.64 -10.16
N GLY A 299 22.16 -28.58 -10.29
CA GLY A 299 21.04 -28.25 -9.42
C GLY A 299 21.42 -27.51 -8.14
N SER A 300 22.71 -27.32 -7.86
CA SER A 300 23.18 -26.51 -6.73
C SER A 300 23.05 -25.00 -7.02
N TYR A 301 23.23 -24.18 -5.99
CA TYR A 301 23.12 -22.73 -6.10
C TYR A 301 24.49 -22.06 -5.94
N LYS A 302 24.74 -21.07 -6.80
CA LYS A 302 25.81 -20.08 -6.67
C LYS A 302 25.19 -18.80 -6.10
N PHE A 303 25.72 -18.29 -5.00
CA PHE A 303 25.23 -17.10 -4.33
C PHE A 303 26.16 -15.92 -4.63
N LEU A 304 25.58 -14.77 -4.95
CA LEU A 304 26.28 -13.54 -5.33
C LEU A 304 26.11 -12.43 -4.28
N GLY A 305 25.11 -12.54 -3.42
CA GLY A 305 24.82 -11.58 -2.37
C GLY A 305 23.36 -11.59 -1.94
N TYR A 306 22.89 -10.47 -1.42
CA TYR A 306 21.52 -10.26 -0.98
C TYR A 306 20.97 -8.92 -1.48
N LEU A 307 19.68 -8.94 -1.83
CA LEU A 307 18.89 -7.74 -2.05
C LEU A 307 18.02 -7.55 -0.80
N CYS A 308 18.12 -6.37 -0.20
CA CYS A 308 17.49 -6.03 1.06
C CYS A 308 16.51 -4.87 0.84
N CYS A 309 15.33 -4.96 1.44
CA CYS A 309 14.35 -3.88 1.52
C CYS A 309 13.95 -3.68 2.97
N ASP A 310 14.08 -2.46 3.49
CA ASP A 310 13.94 -2.18 4.91
C ASP A 310 13.20 -0.87 5.19
N CYS A 311 12.46 -0.86 6.31
CA CYS A 311 11.77 0.35 6.76
C CYS A 311 11.71 0.45 8.29
N LEU A 312 11.53 1.69 8.75
CA LEU A 312 11.28 1.99 10.15
C LEU A 312 9.78 2.13 10.38
N ASN A 313 9.19 1.13 11.01
CA ASN A 313 7.80 1.15 11.45
C ASN A 313 7.68 1.72 12.86
N LYS A 314 6.91 2.80 12.99
CA LYS A 314 6.63 3.44 14.29
C LYS A 314 5.40 2.86 14.99
N ASN A 315 4.63 2.01 14.31
CA ASN A 315 3.45 1.35 14.87
C ASN A 315 3.63 -0.17 14.89
N ALA A 316 4.12 -0.70 16.02
CA ALA A 316 4.41 -2.11 16.19
C ALA A 316 3.18 -3.05 16.12
N GLU A 317 1.94 -2.51 16.14
CA GLU A 317 0.71 -3.30 15.99
C GLU A 317 0.44 -3.72 14.53
N ILE A 318 1.16 -3.13 13.57
CA ILE A 318 0.97 -3.38 12.14
C ILE A 318 2.19 -4.13 11.59
N GLU A 319 1.94 -5.24 10.89
CA GLU A 319 2.95 -5.89 10.05
C GLU A 319 3.02 -5.17 8.69
N ILE A 320 4.22 -4.73 8.31
CA ILE A 320 4.43 -3.95 7.10
C ILE A 320 4.57 -4.89 5.91
N PHE A 321 5.59 -5.75 5.97
CA PHE A 321 5.98 -6.65 4.90
C PHE A 321 5.27 -7.99 5.01
N ASP A 322 4.87 -8.54 3.87
CA ASP A 322 4.27 -9.86 3.75
C ASP A 322 4.94 -10.68 2.63
N MET A 323 4.39 -11.87 2.40
CA MET A 323 4.89 -12.82 1.41
C MET A 323 4.90 -12.23 -0.01
N GLN A 324 3.93 -11.37 -0.34
CA GLN A 324 3.81 -10.76 -1.66
C GLN A 324 4.89 -9.70 -1.89
N SER A 325 5.17 -8.85 -0.91
CA SER A 325 6.34 -7.95 -0.96
C SER A 325 7.64 -8.75 -1.18
N ALA A 326 7.82 -9.84 -0.43
CA ALA A 326 9.02 -10.65 -0.58
C ALA A 326 9.13 -11.37 -1.93
N GLN A 327 8.00 -11.74 -2.55
CA GLN A 327 7.97 -12.31 -3.91
C GLN A 327 8.34 -11.29 -4.99
N ILE A 328 7.95 -10.02 -4.83
CA ILE A 328 8.34 -8.92 -5.72
C ILE A 328 9.86 -8.76 -5.66
N LEU A 329 10.41 -8.59 -4.45
CA LEU A 329 11.84 -8.44 -4.22
C LEU A 329 12.62 -9.66 -4.77
N PHE A 330 12.11 -10.89 -4.54
CA PHE A 330 12.72 -12.12 -5.05
C PHE A 330 12.76 -12.14 -6.58
N ALA A 331 11.69 -11.77 -7.27
CA ALA A 331 11.66 -11.73 -8.73
C ALA A 331 12.71 -10.77 -9.31
N LEU A 332 12.88 -9.60 -8.68
CA LEU A 332 13.93 -8.65 -9.06
C LEU A 332 15.33 -9.18 -8.74
N ALA A 333 15.52 -9.85 -7.60
CA ALA A 333 16.80 -10.48 -7.26
C ALA A 333 17.21 -11.56 -8.27
N GLN A 334 16.27 -12.33 -8.82
CA GLN A 334 16.55 -13.31 -9.88
C GLN A 334 16.95 -12.63 -11.21
N GLN A 335 16.29 -11.53 -11.57
CA GLN A 335 16.67 -10.73 -12.73
C GLN A 335 18.07 -10.12 -12.55
N TYR A 336 18.35 -9.61 -11.36
CA TYR A 336 19.64 -9.05 -11.02
C TYR A 336 20.76 -10.09 -10.99
N ALA A 337 20.50 -11.30 -10.50
CA ALA A 337 21.45 -12.42 -10.58
C ALA A 337 21.81 -12.72 -12.03
N THR A 338 20.82 -12.79 -12.93
CA THR A 338 21.05 -13.01 -14.37
C THR A 338 21.91 -11.90 -14.99
N PHE A 339 21.65 -10.65 -14.62
CA PHE A 339 22.45 -9.49 -15.03
C PHE A 339 23.92 -9.61 -14.58
N LEU A 340 24.14 -9.93 -13.30
CA LEU A 340 25.50 -10.11 -12.76
C LEU A 340 26.25 -11.28 -13.40
N GLU A 341 25.61 -12.42 -13.59
CA GLU A 341 26.22 -13.58 -14.27
C GLU A 341 26.60 -13.23 -15.71
N THR A 342 25.76 -12.49 -16.42
CA THR A 342 26.06 -12.09 -17.80
C THR A 342 27.27 -11.16 -17.86
N LEU A 343 27.39 -10.20 -16.93
CA LEU A 343 28.59 -9.36 -16.82
C LEU A 343 29.83 -10.19 -16.44
N ALA A 344 29.67 -11.16 -15.52
CA ALA A 344 30.76 -12.03 -15.09
C ALA A 344 31.31 -12.87 -16.23
N VAL A 345 30.45 -13.51 -17.03
CA VAL A 345 30.86 -14.30 -18.20
C VAL A 345 31.61 -13.43 -19.22
N ASN A 346 31.15 -12.20 -19.47
CA ASN A 346 31.84 -11.29 -20.40
C ASN A 346 33.21 -10.85 -19.85
N TRP A 347 33.33 -10.63 -18.54
CA TRP A 347 34.58 -10.30 -17.89
C TRP A 347 35.57 -11.47 -17.92
N GLU A 348 35.16 -12.62 -17.42
CA GLU A 348 36.01 -13.80 -17.26
C GLU A 348 36.51 -14.32 -18.62
N SER A 349 35.62 -14.44 -19.62
CA SER A 349 36.00 -14.83 -20.99
C SER A 349 37.04 -13.90 -21.60
N ARG A 350 36.99 -12.60 -21.28
CA ARG A 350 37.90 -11.61 -21.85
C ARG A 350 39.26 -11.63 -21.17
N VAL A 351 39.26 -11.77 -19.86
CA VAL A 351 40.46 -11.64 -19.04
C VAL A 351 41.31 -12.92 -19.12
N GLU A 352 40.67 -14.09 -19.26
CA GLU A 352 41.34 -15.34 -19.61
C GLU A 352 42.04 -15.27 -20.97
N GLU A 353 41.42 -14.66 -21.99
CA GLU A 353 42.00 -14.55 -23.35
C GLU A 353 43.26 -13.67 -23.41
N ILE A 354 43.34 -12.61 -22.59
CA ILE A 354 44.32 -11.54 -22.79
C ILE A 354 45.55 -11.66 -21.90
N ASN A 355 45.40 -12.12 -20.66
CA ASN A 355 46.47 -11.92 -19.66
C ASN A 355 46.58 -13.01 -18.59
N ASP A 356 45.86 -14.13 -18.72
CA ASP A 356 45.86 -15.21 -17.72
C ASP A 356 45.54 -14.70 -16.29
N ILE A 357 44.81 -13.58 -16.20
CA ILE A 357 44.43 -12.95 -14.94
C ILE A 357 43.24 -13.73 -14.37
N SER A 358 43.43 -14.36 -13.21
CA SER A 358 42.39 -15.16 -12.55
C SER A 358 41.42 -14.32 -11.69
N GLN A 359 41.12 -13.08 -12.08
CA GLN A 359 40.27 -12.20 -11.28
C GLN A 359 38.79 -12.42 -11.60
N GLU A 360 38.01 -12.84 -10.61
CA GLU A 360 36.55 -12.97 -10.72
C GLU A 360 35.87 -11.59 -10.79
N PHE A 361 34.71 -11.53 -11.44
CA PHE A 361 33.99 -10.27 -11.65
C PHE A 361 33.55 -9.56 -10.34
N LEU A 362 33.10 -10.30 -9.33
CA LEU A 362 32.74 -9.71 -8.03
C LEU A 362 33.94 -9.06 -7.32
N GLN A 363 35.14 -9.64 -7.49
CA GLN A 363 36.37 -9.06 -6.96
C GLN A 363 36.74 -7.78 -7.71
N MET A 364 36.53 -7.75 -9.04
CA MET A 364 36.70 -6.53 -9.84
C MET A 364 35.77 -5.41 -9.34
N ILE A 365 34.48 -5.70 -9.11
CA ILE A 365 33.53 -4.72 -8.54
C ILE A 365 34.03 -4.22 -7.18
N TYR A 366 34.37 -5.12 -6.27
CA TYR A 366 34.84 -4.76 -4.93
C TYR A 366 36.09 -3.86 -5.01
N SER A 367 37.07 -4.21 -5.85
CA SER A 367 38.30 -3.42 -6.01
C SER A 367 38.04 -1.99 -6.51
N LYS A 368 37.10 -1.81 -7.46
CA LYS A 368 36.72 -0.49 -7.97
C LYS A 368 35.86 0.30 -6.96
N PHE A 369 35.20 -0.37 -6.02
CA PHE A 369 34.46 0.28 -4.93
C PHE A 369 35.37 0.75 -3.79
N VAL A 370 36.47 0.04 -3.52
CA VAL A 370 37.44 0.39 -2.46
C VAL A 370 38.47 1.42 -2.94
N ASN A 371 38.86 1.36 -4.21
CA ASN A 371 39.94 2.20 -4.76
C ASN A 371 39.46 3.44 -5.53
N GLY A 372 38.15 3.59 -5.74
CA GLY A 372 37.52 4.75 -6.42
C GLY A 372 36.78 5.63 -5.43
#